data_AF-A0A1C2GRR1-F1
#
_entry.id   AF-A0A1C2GRR1-F1
#
_cell.length_a   1.000
_cell.length_b   1.000
_cell.length_c   1.000
_cell.angle_alpha   90.00
_cell.angle_beta   90.00
_cell.angle_gamma   90.00
#
_symmetry.space_group_name_H-M   'P 1'
#
loop_
_entity.id
_entity.type
_entity.pdbx_description
1 polymer ?
#
loop_
_entity_poly.entity_id
_entity_poly.type
_entity_poly.pdbx_seq_one_letter_code
_entity_poly.pdbx_strand_id
1 'polypeptide(L)'
;MERFKITCEISHKQVELQFDIKKMPGEVGPCYMVSIDGFFKGYVKSKKAGTFDQLMSSDFTEEEMRTINFHLKSFQMNDYKNSID
;
A
#
# COMPACT_ATOMS: atom_id res chain seq x y z
N MET A 1 -10.83 7.54 1.63
CA MET A 1 -10.49 6.52 2.65
C MET A 1 -9.30 7.02 3.46
N GLU A 2 -9.37 6.98 4.79
CA GLU A 2 -8.25 7.34 5.68
C GLU A 2 -7.37 6.14 6.06
N ARG A 3 -7.95 4.93 6.04
CA ARG A 3 -7.28 3.66 6.28
C ARG A 3 -7.93 2.58 5.43
N PHE A 4 -7.14 1.66 4.91
CA PHE A 4 -7.63 0.43 4.30
C PHE A 4 -6.64 -0.72 4.55
N LYS A 5 -7.08 -1.94 4.26
CA LYS A 5 -6.26 -3.14 4.43
C LYS A 5 -6.31 -4.01 3.18
N ILE A 6 -5.22 -4.70 2.89
CA ILE A 6 -5.18 -5.76 1.90
C ILE A 6 -4.49 -7.00 2.49
N THR A 7 -4.85 -8.17 1.99
CA THR A 7 -4.17 -9.42 2.32
C THR A 7 -3.32 -9.85 1.13
N CYS A 8 -2.04 -10.14 1.37
CA CYS A 8 -1.13 -10.66 0.35
C CYS A 8 -0.03 -11.53 0.95
N GLU A 9 0.69 -12.24 0.09
CA GLU A 9 1.82 -13.07 0.50
C GLU A 9 3.11 -12.23 0.57
N ILE A 10 3.68 -12.09 1.76
CA ILE A 10 4.94 -11.40 2.02
C ILE A 10 5.88 -12.40 2.67
N SER A 11 7.10 -12.58 2.13
CA SER A 11 8.07 -13.56 2.63
C SER A 11 7.46 -14.97 2.84
N HIS A 12 6.69 -15.46 1.86
CA HIS A 12 5.97 -16.75 1.88
C HIS A 12 4.92 -16.92 2.98
N LYS A 13 4.44 -15.82 3.57
CA LYS A 13 3.38 -15.82 4.57
C LYS A 13 2.23 -14.92 4.13
N GLN A 14 1.01 -15.41 4.28
CA GLN A 14 -0.19 -14.58 4.18
C GLN A 14 -0.20 -13.58 5.33
N VAL A 15 -0.20 -12.29 5.01
CA VAL A 15 -0.23 -11.20 5.98
C VAL A 15 -1.30 -10.19 5.62
N GLU A 16 -1.87 -9.54 6.64
CA GLU A 16 -2.74 -8.38 6.46
C GLU A 16 -1.89 -7.10 6.55
N LEU A 17 -1.78 -6.39 5.44
CA LEU A 17 -1.15 -5.08 5.39
C LEU A 17 -2.20 -4.01 5.66
N GLN A 18 -1.95 -3.17 6.67
CA GLN A 18 -2.74 -1.98 6.93
C GLN A 18 -2.04 -0.75 6.33
N PHE A 19 -2.80 0.03 5.56
CA PHE A 19 -2.38 1.28 4.94
C PHE A 19 -3.11 2.44 5.61
N ASP A 20 -2.36 3.30 6.26
CA ASP A 20 -2.85 4.51 6.92
C ASP A 20 -2.44 5.74 6.12
N ILE A 21 -3.39 6.55 5.65
CA ILE A 21 -3.05 7.76 4.90
C ILE A 21 -2.21 8.71 5.76
N LYS A 22 -1.12 9.23 5.20
CA LYS A 22 -0.24 10.21 5.83
C LYS A 22 -0.03 11.38 4.88
N LYS A 23 -0.25 12.58 5.41
CA LYS A 23 0.15 13.82 4.73
C LYS A 23 1.64 14.03 4.98
N MET A 24 2.45 13.81 3.96
CA MET A 24 3.90 14.02 4.00
C MET A 24 4.24 15.38 3.38
N PRO A 25 4.91 16.29 4.10
CA PRO A 25 5.36 17.56 3.52
C PRO A 25 6.28 17.33 2.32
N GLY A 26 6.06 18.05 1.23
CA GLY A 26 6.86 17.94 0.01
C GLY A 26 6.46 16.81 -0.95
N GLU A 27 5.58 15.89 -0.53
CA GLU A 27 5.13 14.80 -1.38
C GLU A 27 3.85 15.13 -2.14
N VAL A 28 3.90 14.99 -3.47
CA VAL A 28 2.72 15.13 -4.33
C VAL A 28 1.98 13.79 -4.38
N GLY A 29 0.80 13.74 -3.78
CA GLY A 29 -0.11 12.57 -3.80
C GLY A 29 -0.23 11.86 -2.45
N PRO A 30 -1.12 10.86 -2.35
CA PRO A 30 -1.35 10.15 -1.10
C PRO A 30 -0.13 9.28 -0.76
N CYS A 31 0.37 9.47 0.46
CA CYS A 31 1.36 8.60 1.08
C CYS A 31 0.66 7.75 2.15
N TYR A 32 1.18 6.56 2.40
CA TYR A 32 0.61 5.61 3.34
C TYR A 32 1.69 5.10 4.28
N MET A 33 1.39 5.05 5.56
CA MET A 33 2.14 4.29 6.55
C MET A 33 1.66 2.85 6.49
N VAL A 34 2.58 1.92 6.29
CA VAL A 34 2.26 0.50 6.18
C VAL A 34 2.63 -0.22 7.48
N SER A 35 1.73 -1.05 7.97
CA SER A 35 1.97 -1.91 9.13
C SER A 35 1.43 -3.32 8.94
N ILE A 36 2.08 -4.28 9.60
CA ILE A 36 1.67 -5.69 9.70
C ILE A 36 1.52 -5.99 11.19
N ASP A 37 0.36 -6.48 11.62
CA ASP A 37 0.08 -6.79 13.04
C ASP A 37 0.42 -5.63 14.00
N GLY A 38 0.20 -4.39 13.56
CA GLY A 38 0.52 -3.18 14.33
C GLY A 38 1.99 -2.75 14.31
N PHE A 39 2.89 -3.53 13.69
CA PHE A 39 4.29 -3.17 13.52
C PHE A 39 4.50 -2.36 12.24
N PHE A 40 5.11 -1.18 12.38
CA PHE A 40 5.49 -0.34 11.25
C PHE A 40 6.48 -1.06 10.32
N LYS A 41 6.27 -0.92 9.01
CA LYS A 41 7.12 -1.52 7.96
C LYS A 41 7.71 -0.52 6.98
N GLY A 42 7.17 0.69 6.94
CA GLY A 42 7.65 1.72 6.02
C GLY A 42 6.54 2.64 5.55
N TYR A 43 6.95 3.59 4.73
CA TYR A 43 6.03 4.43 3.99
C TYR A 43 6.01 4.01 2.53
N VAL A 44 4.84 4.05 1.92
CA VAL A 44 4.69 3.93 0.47
C VAL A 44 3.97 5.15 -0.09
N LYS A 45 4.35 5.56 -1.28
CA LYS A 45 3.74 6.68 -1.99
C LYS A 45 3.04 6.17 -3.24
N SER A 46 1.80 6.62 -3.46
CA SER A 46 1.14 6.41 -4.73
C SER A 46 1.81 7.25 -5.82
N LYS A 47 2.27 6.59 -6.88
CA LYS A 47 2.71 7.21 -8.13
C LYS A 47 1.53 7.40 -9.09
N LYS A 48 1.79 8.11 -10.19
CA LYS A 48 0.87 8.18 -11.33
C LYS A 48 0.65 6.76 -11.88
N ALA A 49 -0.59 6.46 -12.29
CA ALA A 49 -1.03 5.16 -12.82
C ALA A 49 -1.23 4.01 -11.79
N GLY A 50 -1.45 4.35 -10.51
CA GLY A 50 -1.91 3.38 -9.50
C GLY A 50 -0.82 2.44 -8.98
N THR A 51 0.45 2.68 -9.32
CA THR A 51 1.59 2.01 -8.71
C THR A 51 2.02 2.73 -7.44
N PHE A 52 2.69 2.01 -6.55
CA PHE A 52 3.20 2.47 -5.28
C PHE A 52 4.69 2.23 -5.24
N ASP A 53 5.41 3.20 -4.68
CA ASP A 53 6.84 3.10 -4.45
C ASP A 53 7.16 3.25 -2.98
N GLN A 54 8.29 2.68 -2.57
CA GLN A 54 8.79 2.87 -1.22
C GLN A 54 9.20 4.32 -1.03
N LEU A 55 8.91 4.85 0.15
CA LEU A 55 9.34 6.18 0.57
C LEU A 55 10.23 6.02 1.81
N MET A 56 11.39 6.69 1.80
CA MET A 56 12.43 6.57 2.84
C MET A 56 12.91 5.11 3.00
N SER A 57 13.53 4.78 4.15
CA SER A 57 13.85 3.39 4.49
C SER A 57 12.56 2.62 4.79
N SER A 58 12.35 1.55 4.03
CA SER A 58 11.25 0.61 4.22
C SER A 58 11.83 -0.78 4.38
N ASP A 59 11.15 -1.61 5.16
CA ASP A 59 11.53 -3.01 5.42
C ASP A 59 11.18 -3.93 4.25
N PHE A 60 10.50 -3.42 3.23
CA PHE A 60 10.09 -4.22 2.07
C PHE A 60 11.23 -4.42 1.08
N THR A 61 11.40 -5.65 0.63
CA THR A 61 12.21 -5.98 -0.54
C THR A 61 11.53 -5.53 -1.83
N GLU A 62 12.29 -5.50 -2.93
CA GLU A 62 11.72 -5.18 -4.25
C GLU A 62 10.64 -6.21 -4.66
N GLU A 63 10.85 -7.49 -4.36
CA GLU A 63 9.90 -8.56 -4.63
C GLU A 63 8.58 -8.35 -3.88
N GLU A 64 8.66 -8.08 -2.58
CA GLU A 64 7.49 -7.80 -1.75
C GLU A 64 6.73 -6.58 -2.27
N MET A 65 7.43 -5.53 -2.72
CA MET A 65 6.79 -4.37 -3.34
C MET A 65 6.07 -4.70 -4.65
N ARG A 66 6.57 -5.63 -5.46
CA ARG A 66 5.85 -6.08 -6.66
C ARG A 66 4.56 -6.79 -6.28
N THR A 67 4.59 -7.64 -5.26
CA THR A 67 3.38 -8.32 -4.74
C THR A 67 2.37 -7.33 -4.18
N ILE A 68 2.82 -6.38 -3.35
CA ILE A 68 1.96 -5.32 -2.80
C ILE A 68 1.27 -4.53 -3.93
N ASN A 69 2.05 -4.11 -4.93
CA ASN A 69 1.52 -3.39 -6.09
C ASN A 69 0.47 -4.19 -6.88
N PHE A 70 0.70 -5.49 -7.08
CA PHE A 70 -0.25 -6.37 -7.76
C PHE A 70 -1.60 -6.41 -7.04
N HIS A 71 -1.59 -6.58 -5.71
CA HIS A 71 -2.81 -6.63 -4.91
C HIS A 71 -3.51 -5.25 -4.82
N LEU A 72 -2.75 -4.16 -4.67
CA LEU A 72 -3.31 -2.80 -4.62
C LEU A 72 -4.01 -2.41 -5.92
N LYS A 73 -3.46 -2.81 -7.07
CA LYS A 73 -4.09 -2.55 -8.37
C LYS A 73 -5.45 -3.24 -8.49
N SER A 74 -5.54 -4.49 -8.04
CA SER A 74 -6.80 -5.23 -7.99
C SER A 74 -7.80 -4.61 -7.00
N PHE A 75 -7.33 -4.16 -5.84
CA PHE A 75 -8.16 -3.47 -4.85
C PHE A 75 -8.78 -2.19 -5.42
N GLN A 76 -7.98 -1.31 -6.03
CA GLN A 76 -8.47 -0.07 -6.65
C GLN A 76 -9.47 -0.31 -7.78
N MET A 77 -9.28 -1.35 -8.59
CA MET A 77 -10.24 -1.72 -9.65
C MET A 77 -11.59 -2.19 -9.07
N ASN A 78 -11.56 -2.86 -7.91
CA ASN A 78 -12.78 -3.32 -7.24
C ASN A 78 -13.51 -2.19 -6.50
N ASP A 79 -12.80 -1.30 -5.81
CA ASP A 79 -13.38 -0.09 -5.22
C ASP A 79 -14.04 0.79 -6.29
N TYR A 80 -13.40 0.95 -7.45
CA TYR A 80 -13.97 1.72 -8.55
C TYR A 80 -15.30 1.11 -9.01
N LYS A 81 -15.37 -0.21 -9.23
CA LYS A 81 -16.62 -0.90 -9.60
C LYS A 81 -17.72 -0.71 -8.56
N ASN A 82 -17.41 -0.90 -7.28
CA ASN A 82 -18.36 -0.75 -6.18
C ASN A 82 -18.82 0.70 -5.92
N SER A 83 -18.19 1.70 -6.57
CA SER A 83 -18.58 3.12 -6.45
C SER A 83 -19.55 3.61 -7.53
N ILE A 84 -19.88 2.75 -8.50
CA ILE A 84 -20.77 3.05 -9.64
C ILE A 84 -22.07 2.21 -9.60
N ASP A 85 -22.22 1.38 -8.56
CA ASP A 85 -23.45 0.66 -8.21
C ASP A 85 -24.13 1.36 -7.01
#